data_AF-A0A141RPC0-F1
#
_entry.id   AF-A0A141RPC0-F1
#
_cell.length_a   1.000
_cell.length_b   1.000
_cell.length_c   1.000
_cell.angle_alpha   90.00
_cell.angle_beta   90.00
_cell.angle_gamma   90.00
#
_symmetry.space_group_name_H-M   'P 1'
#
loop_
_entity.id
_entity.type
_entity.pdbx_description
1 polymer ?
#
loop_
_entity_poly.entity_id
_entity_poly.type
_entity_poly.pdbx_seq_one_letter_code
_entity_poly.pdbx_strand_id
1 'polypeptide(L)'
;YSPEEDLNEREQIMYQAVHYELVASALAVQTGKLINPEFNIGCMIAMCPIYPLTCAPNDMMMATKAMHRRYWFTDVHARGYYPQHMLNYFARKGFNLDITPDDNAILARGCVDFIGFSYYMSFTTQFSPDNPQLDYVEPRDLVSNPYIDTSEWGWQIDPAGLRYSLNWFWDHFQLPLFIVENGFGAVDQRQADGTVNDHYRIDYFSSHIREMKKAVVEDGVDLIGYTPWGCIDLVSAGTGEMKKRYGMIYVDKDNEGKGTLERIRKASFYWYRDLIANNGENI
;
A
#
# COMPACT_ATOMS: atom_id res chain seq x y z
N TYR A 1 8.05 -24.01 7.59
CA TYR A 1 6.65 -24.11 7.17
C TYR A 1 6.31 -25.58 7.00
N SER A 2 5.33 -26.10 7.74
CA SER A 2 4.94 -27.50 7.63
C SER A 2 4.15 -27.71 6.32
N PRO A 3 4.48 -28.73 5.51
CA PRO A 3 3.73 -29.13 4.33
C PRO A 3 2.33 -29.69 4.63
N GLU A 4 1.98 -29.89 5.91
CA GLU A 4 0.79 -30.67 6.33
C GLU A 4 -0.42 -29.82 6.76
N GLU A 5 -0.31 -28.50 6.86
CA GLU A 5 -1.46 -27.65 7.24
C GLU A 5 -2.34 -27.31 6.03
N ASP A 6 -3.65 -27.50 6.17
CA ASP A 6 -4.65 -27.20 5.16
C ASP A 6 -4.65 -25.69 4.84
N LEU A 7 -4.53 -25.35 3.55
CA LEU A 7 -4.58 -23.97 3.06
C LEU A 7 -5.89 -23.27 3.48
N ASN A 8 -6.99 -24.01 3.58
CA ASN A 8 -8.29 -23.49 3.99
C ASN A 8 -8.31 -23.14 5.49
N GLU A 9 -7.65 -23.94 6.34
CA GLU A 9 -7.52 -23.67 7.77
C GLU A 9 -6.67 -22.42 8.02
N ARG A 10 -5.53 -22.30 7.31
CA ARG A 10 -4.68 -21.11 7.39
C ARG A 10 -5.41 -19.84 6.97
N GLU A 11 -6.19 -19.93 5.90
CA GLU A 11 -6.98 -18.80 5.43
C GLU A 11 -8.06 -18.40 6.44
N GLN A 12 -8.76 -19.37 7.06
CA GLN A 12 -9.72 -19.09 8.12
C GLN A 12 -9.06 -18.40 9.33
N ILE A 13 -7.89 -18.89 9.78
CA ILE A 13 -7.13 -18.30 10.90
C ILE A 13 -6.75 -16.85 10.58
N MET A 14 -6.29 -16.58 9.34
CA MET A 14 -5.97 -15.23 8.90
C MET A 14 -7.19 -14.31 8.97
N TYR A 15 -8.35 -14.74 8.46
CA TYR A 15 -9.57 -13.95 8.55
C TYR A 15 -10.04 -13.69 9.99
N GLN A 16 -9.85 -14.66 10.88
CA GLN A 16 -10.14 -14.47 12.31
C GLN A 16 -9.23 -13.42 12.94
N ALA A 17 -7.93 -13.48 12.66
CA ALA A 17 -6.97 -12.50 13.15
C ALA A 17 -7.32 -11.08 12.64
N VAL A 18 -7.59 -10.95 11.34
CA VAL A 18 -7.98 -9.67 10.74
C VAL A 18 -9.29 -9.13 11.34
N HIS A 19 -10.27 -9.98 11.65
CA HIS A 19 -11.48 -9.54 12.35
C HIS A 19 -11.14 -8.89 13.69
N TYR A 20 -10.32 -9.54 14.52
CA TYR A 20 -9.92 -8.98 15.81
C TYR A 20 -9.11 -7.69 15.67
N GLU A 21 -8.25 -7.58 14.66
CA GLU A 21 -7.51 -6.34 14.37
C GLU A 21 -8.45 -5.18 13.99
N LEU A 22 -9.49 -5.45 13.20
CA LEU A 22 -10.50 -4.45 12.83
C LEU A 22 -11.30 -3.98 14.05
N VAL A 23 -11.72 -4.91 14.92
CA VAL A 23 -12.43 -4.57 16.17
C VAL A 23 -11.52 -3.76 17.10
N ALA A 24 -10.26 -4.18 17.26
CA ALA A 24 -9.28 -3.45 18.06
C ALA A 24 -9.02 -2.04 17.52
N SER A 25 -8.94 -1.88 16.19
CA SER A 25 -8.82 -0.58 15.54
C SER A 25 -10.02 0.32 15.84
N ALA A 26 -11.25 -0.19 15.70
CA ALA A 26 -12.47 0.55 15.98
C ALA A 26 -12.58 0.98 17.46
N LEU A 27 -12.14 0.13 18.40
CA LEU A 27 -12.04 0.48 19.82
C LEU A 27 -11.00 1.58 20.08
N ALA A 28 -9.85 1.52 19.40
CA ALA A 28 -8.80 2.52 19.51
C ALA A 28 -9.26 3.89 18.97
N VAL A 29 -9.99 3.91 17.85
CA VAL A 29 -10.61 5.14 17.31
C VAL A 29 -11.57 5.74 18.33
N GLN A 30 -12.52 4.96 18.85
CA GLN A 30 -13.48 5.41 19.87
C GLN A 30 -12.78 5.97 21.11
N THR A 31 -11.76 5.26 21.59
CA THR A 31 -10.97 5.69 22.77
C THR A 31 -10.21 6.98 22.49
N GLY A 32 -9.58 7.10 21.32
CA GLY A 32 -8.87 8.32 20.91
C GLY A 32 -9.79 9.53 20.87
N LYS A 33 -11.01 9.38 20.30
CA LYS A 33 -12.01 10.46 20.24
C LYS A 33 -12.56 10.86 21.62
N LEU A 34 -12.64 9.93 22.57
CA LEU A 34 -12.99 10.24 23.96
C LEU A 34 -11.90 11.04 24.68
N ILE A 35 -10.62 10.76 24.37
CA ILE A 35 -9.48 11.48 24.94
C ILE A 35 -9.40 12.89 24.35
N ASN A 36 -9.48 13.00 23.03
CA ASN A 36 -9.49 14.27 22.33
C ASN A 36 -10.29 14.15 21.02
N PRO A 37 -11.45 14.83 20.91
CA PRO A 37 -12.28 14.76 19.70
C PRO A 37 -11.58 15.32 18.46
N GLU A 38 -10.56 16.16 18.61
CA GLU A 38 -9.81 16.79 17.50
C GLU A 38 -8.75 15.87 16.88
N PHE A 39 -8.50 14.67 17.43
CA PHE A 39 -7.57 13.74 16.81
C PHE A 39 -8.12 13.23 15.47
N ASN A 40 -7.29 13.28 14.42
CA ASN A 40 -7.56 12.62 13.15
C ASN A 40 -6.90 11.23 13.19
N ILE A 41 -7.70 10.17 13.17
CA ILE A 41 -7.27 8.78 13.34
C ILE A 41 -7.64 8.01 12.07
N GLY A 42 -6.62 7.58 11.32
CA GLY A 42 -6.78 6.90 10.04
C GLY A 42 -6.54 5.39 10.12
N CYS A 43 -6.92 4.66 9.06
CA CYS A 43 -6.39 3.33 8.79
C CYS A 43 -5.08 3.40 7.98
N MET A 44 -4.43 2.25 7.77
CA MET A 44 -3.27 2.13 6.89
C MET A 44 -3.45 0.94 5.95
N ILE A 45 -3.45 1.19 4.64
CA ILE A 45 -3.71 0.21 3.59
C ILE A 45 -2.51 0.07 2.67
N ALA A 46 -2.05 -1.16 2.41
CA ALA A 46 -1.06 -1.42 1.36
C ALA A 46 -1.75 -1.48 -0.01
N MET A 47 -1.72 -0.36 -0.74
CA MET A 47 -2.39 -0.22 -2.03
C MET A 47 -1.48 -0.62 -3.19
N CYS A 48 -1.74 -1.79 -3.74
CA CYS A 48 -1.29 -2.28 -5.04
C CYS A 48 -2.53 -2.49 -5.94
N PRO A 49 -2.91 -1.54 -6.81
CA PRO A 49 -4.07 -1.72 -7.67
C PRO A 49 -3.84 -2.94 -8.59
N ILE A 50 -4.89 -3.73 -8.81
CA ILE A 50 -4.81 -4.98 -9.58
C ILE A 50 -5.55 -4.77 -10.90
N TYR A 51 -4.82 -4.66 -11.99
CA TYR A 51 -5.37 -4.48 -13.33
C TYR A 51 -5.73 -5.81 -13.97
N PRO A 52 -6.74 -5.84 -14.84
CA PRO A 52 -6.96 -6.95 -15.76
C PRO A 52 -5.91 -6.88 -16.88
N LEU A 53 -5.31 -8.02 -17.26
CA LEU A 53 -4.32 -8.07 -18.34
C LEU A 53 -4.92 -7.63 -19.68
N THR A 54 -6.16 -8.00 -19.94
CA THR A 54 -6.88 -7.66 -21.17
C THR A 54 -8.28 -7.15 -20.88
N CYS A 55 -8.96 -6.62 -21.89
CA CYS A 55 -10.37 -6.24 -21.80
C CYS A 55 -11.34 -7.45 -21.86
N ALA A 56 -10.83 -8.68 -21.83
CA ALA A 56 -11.68 -9.86 -21.76
C ALA A 56 -12.58 -9.79 -20.52
N PRO A 57 -13.90 -10.05 -20.63
CA PRO A 57 -14.81 -9.94 -19.48
C PRO A 57 -14.39 -10.79 -18.27
N ASN A 58 -13.76 -11.94 -18.49
CA ASN A 58 -13.28 -12.78 -17.40
C ASN A 58 -12.06 -12.19 -16.69
N ASP A 59 -11.14 -11.54 -17.41
CA ASP A 59 -10.01 -10.81 -16.80
C ASP A 59 -10.52 -9.64 -15.97
N MET A 60 -11.49 -8.88 -16.49
CA MET A 60 -12.16 -7.79 -15.77
C MET A 60 -12.78 -8.29 -14.45
N MET A 61 -13.51 -9.41 -14.50
CA MET A 61 -14.12 -9.99 -13.31
C MET A 61 -13.08 -10.58 -12.35
N MET A 62 -11.98 -11.14 -12.86
CA MET A 62 -10.87 -11.62 -12.03
C MET A 62 -10.22 -10.47 -11.25
N ALA A 63 -9.89 -9.37 -11.93
CA ALA A 63 -9.36 -8.15 -11.30
C ALA A 63 -10.33 -7.58 -10.25
N THR A 64 -11.63 -7.51 -10.57
CA THR A 64 -12.67 -7.07 -9.62
C THR A 64 -12.69 -7.93 -8.36
N LYS A 65 -12.66 -9.26 -8.51
CA LYS A 65 -12.64 -10.20 -7.37
C LYS A 65 -11.33 -10.11 -6.59
N ALA A 66 -10.21 -9.90 -7.26
CA ALA A 66 -8.91 -9.70 -6.61
C ALA A 66 -8.91 -8.42 -5.76
N MET A 67 -9.40 -7.29 -6.28
CA MET A 67 -9.56 -6.05 -5.53
C MET A 67 -10.50 -6.22 -4.32
N HIS A 68 -11.64 -6.89 -4.50
CA HIS A 68 -12.54 -7.23 -3.40
C HIS A 68 -11.87 -8.02 -2.28
N ARG A 69 -11.04 -9.00 -2.65
CA ARG A 69 -10.31 -9.85 -1.70
C ARG A 69 -9.18 -9.10 -0.98
N ARG A 70 -8.57 -8.14 -1.67
CA ARG A 70 -7.44 -7.37 -1.15
C ARG A 70 -7.83 -6.12 -0.37
N TYR A 71 -9.01 -5.52 -0.58
CA TYR A 71 -9.31 -4.20 -0.01
C TYR A 71 -10.55 -4.11 0.89
N TRP A 72 -11.25 -5.22 1.13
CA TRP A 72 -12.46 -5.24 1.96
C TRP A 72 -12.27 -4.73 3.40
N PHE A 73 -11.05 -4.80 3.95
CA PHE A 73 -10.77 -4.23 5.27
C PHE A 73 -10.86 -2.70 5.26
N THR A 74 -10.65 -2.06 4.11
CA THR A 74 -10.91 -0.61 3.93
C THR A 74 -12.40 -0.32 4.09
N ASP A 75 -13.29 -1.17 3.55
CA ASP A 75 -14.73 -1.03 3.76
C ASP A 75 -15.08 -1.09 5.26
N VAL A 76 -14.48 -2.02 6.00
CA VAL A 76 -14.74 -2.12 7.45
C VAL A 76 -14.20 -0.90 8.20
N HIS A 77 -12.98 -0.45 7.91
CA HIS A 77 -12.43 0.76 8.53
C HIS A 77 -13.22 2.03 8.21
N ALA A 78 -13.62 2.22 6.95
CA ALA A 78 -14.24 3.46 6.49
C ALA A 78 -15.76 3.49 6.71
N ARG A 79 -16.43 2.34 6.59
CA ARG A 79 -17.90 2.24 6.63
C ARG A 79 -18.43 1.50 7.86
N GLY A 80 -17.57 0.80 8.61
CA GLY A 80 -17.93 0.15 9.87
C GLY A 80 -18.70 -1.16 9.72
N TYR A 81 -18.75 -1.75 8.52
CA TYR A 81 -19.42 -3.02 8.27
C TYR A 81 -18.73 -3.84 7.19
N TYR A 82 -18.92 -5.17 7.25
CA TYR A 82 -18.40 -6.10 6.25
C TYR A 82 -19.14 -5.96 4.92
N PRO A 83 -18.43 -5.89 3.78
CA PRO A 83 -19.09 -5.91 2.49
C PRO A 83 -19.67 -7.31 2.20
N GLN A 84 -20.88 -7.36 1.61
CA GLN A 84 -21.64 -8.61 1.45
C GLN A 84 -20.89 -9.70 0.68
N HIS A 85 -20.05 -9.34 -0.30
CA HIS A 85 -19.28 -10.31 -1.08
C HIS A 85 -18.26 -11.08 -0.22
N MET A 86 -17.77 -10.51 0.87
CA MET A 86 -16.89 -11.19 1.82
C MET A 86 -17.65 -12.14 2.72
N LEU A 87 -18.82 -11.74 3.23
CA LEU A 87 -19.69 -12.63 4.00
C LEU A 87 -20.13 -13.85 3.17
N ASN A 88 -20.49 -13.62 1.90
CA ASN A 88 -20.82 -14.70 0.97
C ASN A 88 -19.60 -15.60 0.65
N TYR A 89 -18.40 -15.04 0.65
CA TYR A 89 -17.18 -15.80 0.49
C TYR A 89 -16.94 -16.71 1.71
N PHE A 90 -17.03 -16.17 2.93
CA PHE A 90 -16.86 -16.94 4.17
C PHE A 90 -17.88 -18.08 4.24
N ALA A 91 -19.14 -17.81 3.93
CA ALA A 91 -20.19 -18.82 3.86
C ALA A 91 -19.88 -19.91 2.82
N ARG A 92 -19.40 -19.53 1.63
CA ARG A 92 -19.01 -20.50 0.58
C ARG A 92 -17.83 -21.39 1.00
N LYS A 93 -16.86 -20.83 1.73
CA LYS A 93 -15.70 -21.57 2.27
C LYS A 93 -16.00 -22.37 3.53
N GLY A 94 -17.17 -22.17 4.13
CA GLY A 94 -17.53 -22.78 5.40
C GLY A 94 -16.70 -22.25 6.57
N PHE A 95 -16.20 -21.02 6.48
CA PHE A 95 -15.45 -20.41 7.57
C PHE A 95 -16.37 -20.11 8.75
N ASN A 96 -15.99 -20.63 9.92
CA ASN A 96 -16.66 -20.36 11.18
C ASN A 96 -15.85 -19.34 11.98
N LEU A 97 -16.05 -18.06 11.67
CA LEU A 97 -15.38 -16.95 12.33
C LEU A 97 -16.16 -16.51 13.57
N ASP A 98 -15.46 -16.25 14.67
CA ASP A 98 -15.97 -15.56 15.84
C ASP A 98 -16.16 -14.08 15.50
N ILE A 99 -17.35 -13.74 15.04
CA ILE A 99 -17.83 -12.39 14.73
C ILE A 99 -19.14 -12.19 15.49
N THR A 100 -19.10 -11.43 16.58
CA THR A 100 -20.27 -11.24 17.44
C THR A 100 -21.11 -10.03 17.01
N PRO A 101 -22.39 -9.96 17.44
CA PRO A 101 -23.19 -8.75 17.28
C PRO A 101 -22.57 -7.52 17.95
N ASP A 102 -21.86 -7.70 19.07
CA ASP A 102 -21.16 -6.63 19.78
C ASP A 102 -19.98 -6.10 18.97
N ASP A 103 -19.22 -6.99 18.31
CA ASP A 103 -18.14 -6.60 17.39
C ASP A 103 -18.68 -5.73 16.25
N ASN A 104 -19.79 -6.13 15.63
CA ASN A 104 -20.42 -5.33 14.58
C ASN A 104 -20.84 -3.94 15.08
N ALA A 105 -21.34 -3.84 16.31
CA ALA A 105 -21.68 -2.55 16.91
C ALA A 105 -20.44 -1.69 17.23
N ILE A 106 -19.32 -2.31 17.61
CA ILE A 106 -18.03 -1.65 17.81
C ILE A 106 -17.51 -1.10 16.49
N LEU A 107 -17.48 -1.91 15.43
CA LEU A 107 -17.01 -1.53 14.09
C LEU A 107 -17.80 -0.33 13.55
N ALA A 108 -19.14 -0.37 13.66
CA ALA A 108 -20.02 0.70 13.18
C ALA A 108 -19.81 2.06 13.88
N ARG A 109 -19.25 2.06 15.10
CA ARG A 109 -18.98 3.28 15.88
C ARG A 109 -17.52 3.73 15.83
N GLY A 110 -16.63 2.95 15.22
CA GLY A 110 -15.19 3.19 15.21
C GLY A 110 -14.60 3.41 13.81
N CYS A 111 -15.38 4.01 12.90
CA CYS A 111 -14.90 4.35 11.57
C CYS A 111 -13.78 5.40 11.62
N VAL A 112 -12.82 5.29 10.69
CA VAL A 112 -11.65 6.16 10.63
C VAL A 112 -11.96 7.52 9.99
N ASP A 113 -11.15 8.54 10.32
CA ASP A 113 -11.30 9.90 9.79
C ASP A 113 -10.66 10.09 8.40
N PHE A 114 -9.65 9.29 8.09
CA PHE A 114 -8.92 9.34 6.81
C PHE A 114 -8.36 7.97 6.43
N ILE A 115 -8.00 7.80 5.16
CA ILE A 115 -7.35 6.58 4.67
C ILE A 115 -5.87 6.88 4.42
N GLY A 116 -5.02 6.41 5.34
CA GLY A 116 -3.59 6.32 5.10
C GLY A 116 -3.31 5.13 4.18
N PHE A 117 -2.41 5.29 3.20
CA PHE A 117 -2.01 4.17 2.37
C PHE A 117 -0.55 4.25 1.91
N SER A 118 0.04 3.08 1.67
CA SER A 118 1.29 2.96 0.95
C SER A 118 1.05 2.68 -0.53
N TYR A 119 1.88 3.24 -1.39
CA TYR A 119 1.88 2.95 -2.81
C TYR A 119 3.30 2.76 -3.32
N TYR A 120 3.55 1.66 -4.01
CA TYR A 120 4.87 1.37 -4.59
C TYR A 120 4.79 0.88 -6.03
N MET A 121 3.76 0.11 -6.36
CA MET A 121 3.61 -0.59 -7.63
C MET A 121 2.14 -0.93 -7.88
N SER A 122 1.84 -1.30 -9.11
CA SER A 122 0.60 -1.97 -9.48
C SER A 122 0.85 -3.45 -9.80
N PHE A 123 -0.23 -4.23 -9.78
CA PHE A 123 -0.25 -5.62 -10.18
C PHE A 123 -1.16 -5.81 -11.39
N THR A 124 -0.97 -6.92 -12.09
CA THR A 124 -1.86 -7.35 -13.18
C THR A 124 -2.28 -8.79 -12.93
N THR A 125 -3.54 -9.13 -13.23
CA THR A 125 -4.09 -10.47 -13.15
C THR A 125 -4.78 -10.85 -14.45
N GLN A 126 -4.93 -12.15 -14.68
CA GLN A 126 -5.70 -12.69 -15.81
C GLN A 126 -6.56 -13.85 -15.33
N PHE A 127 -7.67 -14.09 -16.00
CA PHE A 127 -8.48 -15.26 -15.76
C PHE A 127 -7.74 -16.54 -16.16
N SER A 128 -7.93 -17.59 -15.37
CA SER A 128 -7.47 -18.94 -15.70
C SER A 128 -8.65 -19.92 -15.67
N PRO A 129 -8.82 -20.80 -16.69
CA PRO A 129 -9.92 -21.78 -16.74
C PRO A 129 -9.98 -22.76 -15.56
N ASP A 130 -8.86 -22.98 -14.85
CA ASP A 130 -8.78 -23.81 -13.64
C ASP A 130 -9.26 -23.08 -12.36
N ASN A 131 -9.61 -21.80 -12.45
CA ASN A 131 -10.19 -20.99 -11.37
C ASN A 131 -11.57 -20.39 -11.76
N PRO A 132 -12.58 -21.23 -12.04
CA PRO A 132 -13.90 -20.74 -12.48
C PRO A 132 -14.65 -19.94 -11.40
N GLN A 133 -14.24 -20.07 -10.13
CA GLN A 133 -14.83 -19.33 -8.99
C GLN A 133 -14.25 -17.93 -8.81
N LEU A 134 -13.17 -17.60 -9.53
CA LEU A 134 -12.44 -16.34 -9.40
C LEU A 134 -11.95 -16.09 -7.97
N ASP A 135 -11.55 -17.16 -7.28
CA ASP A 135 -10.96 -17.06 -5.95
C ASP A 135 -9.51 -16.58 -6.13
N TYR A 136 -9.23 -15.36 -5.69
CA TYR A 136 -7.91 -14.75 -5.83
C TYR A 136 -6.89 -15.33 -4.84
N VAL A 137 -5.78 -15.82 -5.40
CA VAL A 137 -4.59 -16.27 -4.70
C VAL A 137 -3.39 -15.52 -5.29
N GLU A 138 -2.91 -14.53 -4.55
CA GLU A 138 -1.89 -13.57 -5.00
C GLU A 138 -0.66 -14.18 -5.70
N PRO A 139 0.07 -15.15 -5.12
CA PRO A 139 1.27 -15.70 -5.79
C PRO A 139 0.96 -16.52 -7.05
N ARG A 140 -0.28 -16.94 -7.27
CA ARG A 140 -0.70 -17.76 -8.42
C ARG A 140 -1.28 -16.89 -9.55
N ASP A 141 -2.10 -15.91 -9.19
CA ASP A 141 -2.99 -15.23 -10.15
C ASP A 141 -2.40 -13.94 -10.73
N LEU A 142 -1.22 -13.52 -10.27
CA LEU A 142 -0.53 -12.35 -10.79
C LEU A 142 0.29 -12.67 -12.05
N VAL A 143 0.28 -11.74 -13.00
CA VAL A 143 1.06 -11.75 -14.23
C VAL A 143 1.81 -10.42 -14.40
N SER A 144 2.88 -10.42 -15.19
CA SER A 144 3.63 -9.20 -15.49
C SER A 144 2.82 -8.27 -16.40
N ASN A 145 2.86 -6.96 -16.13
CA ASN A 145 2.31 -5.97 -17.03
C ASN A 145 3.33 -5.68 -18.17
N PRO A 146 2.99 -5.90 -19.44
CA PRO A 146 3.94 -5.72 -20.55
C PRO A 146 4.21 -4.24 -20.90
N TYR A 147 3.54 -3.29 -20.25
CA TYR A 147 3.58 -1.87 -20.59
C TYR A 147 4.45 -1.00 -19.66
N ILE A 148 4.98 -1.57 -18.58
CA ILE A 148 5.71 -0.82 -17.55
C ILE A 148 7.00 -1.53 -17.16
N ASP A 149 7.98 -0.73 -16.76
CA ASP A 149 9.27 -1.22 -16.30
C ASP A 149 9.20 -1.81 -14.89
N THR A 150 10.26 -2.52 -14.51
CA THR A 150 10.36 -3.18 -13.21
C THR A 150 11.74 -2.90 -12.59
N SER A 151 11.76 -2.62 -11.28
CA SER A 151 13.00 -2.44 -10.51
C SER A 151 13.81 -3.74 -10.37
N GLU A 152 15.05 -3.63 -9.89
CA GLU A 152 15.92 -4.78 -9.61
C GLU A 152 15.32 -5.79 -8.60
N TRP A 153 14.34 -5.37 -7.79
CA TRP A 153 13.62 -6.22 -6.84
C TRP A 153 12.28 -6.74 -7.38
N GLY A 154 12.02 -6.62 -8.68
CA GLY A 154 10.78 -7.14 -9.28
C GLY A 154 9.55 -6.25 -9.05
N TRP A 155 9.71 -5.04 -8.50
CA TRP A 155 8.60 -4.12 -8.27
C TRP A 155 8.33 -3.27 -9.51
N GLN A 156 7.12 -3.34 -10.04
CA GLN A 156 6.70 -2.63 -11.24
C GLN A 156 6.59 -1.13 -10.99
N ILE A 157 7.06 -0.31 -11.94
CA ILE A 157 7.13 1.15 -11.81
C ILE A 157 5.94 1.76 -12.55
N ASP A 158 4.87 2.03 -11.80
CA ASP A 158 3.62 2.56 -12.34
C ASP A 158 3.20 3.85 -11.63
N PRO A 159 3.65 5.03 -12.08
CA PRO A 159 3.22 6.29 -11.48
C PRO A 159 1.74 6.57 -11.73
N ALA A 160 1.18 6.18 -12.89
CA ALA A 160 -0.22 6.40 -13.22
C ALA A 160 -1.14 5.59 -12.30
N GLY A 161 -0.69 4.43 -11.84
CA GLY A 161 -1.39 3.64 -10.85
C GLY A 161 -1.58 4.34 -9.51
N LEU A 162 -0.72 5.30 -9.13
CA LEU A 162 -0.94 6.11 -7.94
C LEU A 162 -2.17 7.02 -8.12
N ARG A 163 -2.30 7.67 -9.28
CA ARG A 163 -3.49 8.48 -9.61
C ARG A 163 -4.74 7.59 -9.66
N TYR A 164 -4.65 6.41 -10.27
CA TYR A 164 -5.75 5.44 -10.24
C TYR A 164 -6.16 5.08 -8.82
N SER A 165 -5.20 4.75 -7.94
CA SER A 165 -5.46 4.39 -6.55
C SER A 165 -6.10 5.51 -5.74
N LEU A 166 -5.64 6.75 -5.92
CA LEU A 166 -6.22 7.94 -5.28
C LEU A 166 -7.68 8.12 -5.69
N ASN A 167 -7.98 8.06 -6.99
CA ASN A 167 -9.36 8.11 -7.50
C ASN A 167 -10.19 6.93 -6.99
N TRP A 168 -9.64 5.72 -6.98
CA TRP A 168 -10.35 4.53 -6.51
C TRP A 168 -10.77 4.69 -5.05
N PHE A 169 -9.86 5.09 -4.16
CA PHE A 169 -10.23 5.34 -2.76
C PHE A 169 -11.24 6.47 -2.62
N TRP A 170 -11.03 7.57 -3.35
CA TRP A 170 -11.94 8.72 -3.30
C TRP A 170 -13.36 8.32 -3.72
N ASP A 171 -13.52 7.73 -4.91
CA ASP A 171 -14.82 7.32 -5.45
C ASP A 171 -15.56 6.31 -4.55
N HIS A 172 -14.83 5.48 -3.83
CA HIS A 172 -15.43 4.47 -2.94
C HIS A 172 -15.78 5.02 -1.56
N PHE A 173 -14.94 5.88 -0.98
CA PHE A 173 -15.04 6.22 0.45
C PHE A 173 -15.30 7.69 0.74
N GLN A 174 -14.92 8.61 -0.16
CA GLN A 174 -15.05 10.07 0.04
C GLN A 174 -14.49 10.53 1.40
N LEU A 175 -13.39 9.91 1.83
CA LEU A 175 -12.62 10.29 3.00
C LEU A 175 -11.30 10.94 2.54
N PRO A 176 -10.75 11.89 3.31
CA PRO A 176 -9.41 12.41 3.07
C PRO A 176 -8.39 11.27 2.97
N LEU A 177 -7.44 11.41 2.06
CA LEU A 177 -6.40 10.41 1.82
C LEU A 177 -5.06 10.91 2.35
N PHE A 178 -4.17 9.99 2.73
CA PHE A 178 -2.80 10.32 3.09
C PHE A 178 -1.85 9.27 2.50
N ILE A 179 -0.99 9.68 1.57
CA ILE A 179 0.09 8.82 1.08
C ILE A 179 1.16 8.77 2.17
N VAL A 180 1.10 7.77 3.03
CA VAL A 180 2.01 7.61 4.17
C VAL A 180 3.30 6.89 3.79
N GLU A 181 3.32 6.22 2.63
CA GLU A 181 4.53 5.66 2.05
C GLU A 181 4.51 5.68 0.52
N ASN A 182 5.63 6.08 -0.06
CA ASN A 182 6.00 5.84 -1.45
C ASN A 182 7.53 5.86 -1.54
N GLY A 183 8.16 5.02 -2.37
CA GLY A 183 9.62 4.98 -2.40
C GLY A 183 10.23 4.03 -3.40
N PHE A 184 11.48 4.30 -3.76
CA PHE A 184 12.25 3.50 -4.70
C PHE A 184 13.48 2.89 -4.04
N GLY A 185 13.38 1.59 -3.78
CA GLY A 185 14.46 0.78 -3.24
C GLY A 185 15.45 0.40 -4.34
N ALA A 186 16.69 0.87 -4.23
CA ALA A 186 17.73 0.62 -5.22
C ALA A 186 19.12 0.52 -4.57
N VAL A 187 20.09 0.02 -5.31
CA VAL A 187 21.50 0.03 -4.88
C VAL A 187 22.09 1.42 -5.13
N ASP A 188 22.45 2.11 -4.05
CA ASP A 188 23.21 3.35 -4.19
C ASP A 188 24.70 3.07 -4.40
N GLN A 189 25.35 3.90 -5.23
CA GLN A 189 26.79 3.91 -5.43
C GLN A 189 27.39 5.19 -4.85
N ARG A 190 28.29 5.02 -3.88
CA ARG A 190 29.08 6.13 -3.32
C ARG A 190 30.23 6.46 -4.27
N GLN A 191 30.30 7.73 -4.65
CA GLN A 191 31.34 8.25 -5.54
C GLN A 191 32.66 8.46 -4.79
N ALA A 192 33.75 8.66 -5.53
CA ALA A 192 35.09 8.87 -4.94
C ALA A 192 35.18 10.13 -4.06
N ASP A 193 34.37 11.14 -4.33
CA ASP A 193 34.26 12.37 -3.53
C ASP A 193 33.33 12.22 -2.30
N GLY A 194 32.77 11.03 -2.09
CA GLY A 194 31.87 10.71 -0.99
C GLY A 194 30.38 11.01 -1.25
N THR A 195 30.03 11.58 -2.41
CA THR A 195 28.64 11.87 -2.78
C THR A 195 27.87 10.62 -3.21
N VAL A 196 26.54 10.72 -3.23
CA VAL A 196 25.63 9.68 -3.74
C VAL A 196 24.66 10.35 -4.71
N ASN A 197 24.81 10.04 -5.99
CA ASN A 197 24.02 10.61 -7.09
C ASN A 197 22.89 9.65 -7.47
N ASP A 198 21.72 9.85 -6.86
CA ASP A 198 20.55 8.97 -6.97
C ASP A 198 19.44 9.55 -7.85
N HIS A 199 19.79 9.99 -9.07
CA HIS A 199 18.82 10.57 -10.00
C HIS A 199 17.68 9.63 -10.36
N TYR A 200 17.92 8.32 -10.42
CA TYR A 200 16.84 7.33 -10.61
C TYR A 200 15.75 7.39 -9.53
N ARG A 201 16.10 7.79 -8.30
CA ARG A 201 15.16 7.94 -7.19
C ARG A 201 14.39 9.25 -7.33
N ILE A 202 15.05 10.30 -7.79
CA ILE A 202 14.40 11.57 -8.17
C ILE A 202 13.40 11.33 -9.30
N ASP A 203 13.76 10.56 -10.33
CA ASP A 203 12.88 10.25 -11.47
C ASP A 203 11.64 9.45 -11.04
N TYR A 204 11.80 8.49 -10.13
CA TYR A 204 10.69 7.76 -9.54
C TYR A 204 9.76 8.71 -8.75
N PHE A 205 10.30 9.51 -7.84
CA PHE A 205 9.48 10.41 -7.03
C PHE A 205 8.81 11.50 -7.87
N SER A 206 9.52 12.10 -8.82
CA SER A 206 8.99 13.14 -9.69
C SER A 206 7.82 12.64 -10.54
N SER A 207 7.91 11.43 -11.09
CA SER A 207 6.82 10.83 -11.87
C SER A 207 5.58 10.54 -11.03
N HIS A 208 5.73 10.02 -9.81
CA HIS A 208 4.61 9.75 -8.90
C HIS A 208 3.97 11.04 -8.37
N ILE A 209 4.78 12.03 -8.00
CA ILE A 209 4.29 13.32 -7.49
C ILE A 209 3.53 14.09 -8.57
N ARG A 210 3.93 13.97 -9.84
CA ARG A 210 3.16 14.52 -10.96
C ARG A 210 1.76 13.91 -11.05
N GLU A 211 1.64 12.58 -10.95
CA GLU A 211 0.35 11.89 -10.99
C GLU A 211 -0.51 12.16 -9.75
N MET A 212 0.11 12.26 -8.56
CA MET A 212 -0.52 12.72 -7.34
C MET A 212 -1.09 14.14 -7.48
N LYS A 213 -0.32 15.07 -8.06
CA LYS A 213 -0.77 16.45 -8.30
C LYS A 213 -1.95 16.50 -9.25
N LYS A 214 -1.97 15.66 -10.30
CA LYS A 214 -3.12 15.53 -11.20
C LYS A 214 -4.36 15.02 -10.46
N ALA A 215 -4.23 14.02 -9.59
CA ALA A 215 -5.34 13.54 -8.79
C ALA A 215 -5.98 14.64 -7.92
N VAL A 216 -5.16 15.52 -7.34
CA VAL A 216 -5.66 16.64 -6.53
C VAL A 216 -6.25 17.75 -7.39
N VAL A 217 -5.53 18.21 -8.42
CA VAL A 217 -5.89 19.43 -9.19
C VAL A 217 -6.92 19.17 -10.28
N GLU A 218 -6.82 18.03 -10.97
CA GLU A 218 -7.70 17.67 -12.09
C GLU A 218 -8.89 16.83 -11.62
N ASP A 219 -8.65 15.85 -10.74
CA ASP A 219 -9.68 14.87 -10.34
C ASP A 219 -10.43 15.24 -9.05
N GLY A 220 -9.89 16.18 -8.26
CA GLY A 220 -10.54 16.71 -7.06
C GLY A 220 -10.44 15.82 -5.82
N VAL A 221 -9.44 14.94 -5.75
CA VAL A 221 -9.18 14.09 -4.58
C VAL A 221 -8.68 14.94 -3.40
N ASP A 222 -9.28 14.76 -2.22
CA ASP A 222 -8.78 15.36 -0.98
C ASP A 222 -7.59 14.55 -0.43
N LEU A 223 -6.40 15.15 -0.52
CA LEU A 223 -5.14 14.53 -0.11
C LEU A 223 -4.47 15.40 0.96
N ILE A 224 -4.34 14.82 2.17
CA ILE A 224 -3.72 15.44 3.34
C ILE A 224 -2.24 15.73 3.10
N GLY A 225 -1.52 14.76 2.52
CA GLY A 225 -0.07 14.86 2.36
C GLY A 225 0.59 13.63 1.75
N TYR A 226 1.92 13.72 1.67
CA TYR A 226 2.78 12.74 1.03
C TYR A 226 4.09 12.58 1.80
N THR A 227 4.37 11.37 2.29
CA THR A 227 5.60 11.06 3.05
C THR A 227 6.39 9.92 2.40
N PRO A 228 7.56 10.21 1.80
CA PRO A 228 8.44 9.18 1.25
C PRO A 228 8.88 8.16 2.30
N TRP A 229 8.80 6.88 1.94
CA TRP A 229 9.26 5.80 2.80
C TRP A 229 10.78 5.83 2.96
N GLY A 230 11.22 5.53 4.19
CA GLY A 230 12.64 5.38 4.50
C GLY A 230 13.45 6.60 4.12
N CYS A 231 12.96 7.81 4.43
CA CYS A 231 13.60 9.09 4.09
C CYS A 231 15.08 9.19 4.52
N ILE A 232 15.48 8.40 5.51
CA ILE A 232 16.85 8.02 5.83
C ILE A 232 17.03 6.52 5.62
N ASP A 233 18.18 6.09 5.10
CA ASP A 233 18.46 4.68 4.89
C ASP A 233 18.27 3.87 6.17
N LEU A 234 17.56 2.75 6.02
CA LEU A 234 17.15 1.85 7.06
C LEU A 234 17.23 0.39 6.57
N VAL A 235 17.08 -0.55 7.49
CA VAL A 235 17.02 -1.98 7.15
C VAL A 235 15.67 -2.26 6.48
N SER A 236 15.69 -2.78 5.24
CA SER A 236 14.46 -3.07 4.50
C SER A 236 13.57 -4.09 5.23
N ALA A 237 12.25 -3.97 5.08
CA ALA A 237 11.31 -4.88 5.73
C ALA A 237 11.36 -6.29 5.13
N GLY A 238 11.11 -6.43 3.82
CA GLY A 238 10.95 -7.74 3.18
C GLY A 238 12.22 -8.60 3.09
N THR A 239 13.40 -7.97 2.98
CA THR A 239 14.67 -8.68 2.79
C THR A 239 15.69 -8.47 3.92
N GLY A 240 15.44 -7.55 4.85
CA GLY A 240 16.37 -7.26 5.94
C GLY A 240 17.68 -6.62 5.47
N GLU A 241 17.68 -5.89 4.36
CA GLU A 241 18.88 -5.39 3.69
C GLU A 241 19.12 -3.90 3.94
N MET A 242 20.37 -3.52 4.18
CA MET A 242 20.88 -2.14 4.04
C MET A 242 21.21 -1.81 2.58
N LYS A 243 21.51 -2.80 1.74
CA LYS A 243 21.85 -2.60 0.32
C LYS A 243 20.67 -2.04 -0.49
N LYS A 244 19.44 -2.42 -0.13
CA LYS A 244 18.21 -1.88 -0.72
C LYS A 244 17.87 -0.54 -0.07
N ARG A 245 18.45 0.54 -0.60
CA ARG A 245 18.36 1.88 -0.01
C ARG A 245 17.16 2.65 -0.54
N TYR A 246 16.53 3.41 0.34
CA TYR A 246 15.35 4.24 0.03
C TYR A 246 15.59 5.73 0.30
N GLY A 247 16.54 6.05 1.18
CA GLY A 247 16.61 7.38 1.77
C GLY A 247 17.06 8.45 0.81
N MET A 248 16.72 9.67 1.19
CA MET A 248 17.40 10.88 0.75
C MET A 248 18.67 11.14 1.58
N ILE A 249 18.76 10.48 2.75
CA ILE A 249 19.93 10.50 3.62
C ILE A 249 20.54 9.11 3.61
N TYR A 250 21.76 9.01 3.07
CA TYR A 250 22.56 7.79 3.11
C TYR A 250 23.04 7.50 4.53
N VAL A 251 23.07 6.23 4.92
CA VAL A 251 23.71 5.77 6.16
C VAL A 251 24.84 4.81 5.82
N ASP A 252 26.04 5.12 6.30
CA ASP A 252 27.22 4.26 6.14
C ASP A 252 27.11 3.01 7.02
N LYS A 253 26.34 2.04 6.53
CA LYS A 253 26.18 0.70 7.07
C LYS A 253 25.87 -0.27 5.93
N ASP A 254 26.50 -1.44 5.92
CA ASP A 254 26.24 -2.52 4.98
C ASP A 254 25.45 -3.69 5.60
N ASN A 255 25.22 -4.74 4.81
CA ASN A 255 24.49 -5.94 5.24
C ASN A 255 25.29 -6.80 6.24
N GLU A 256 26.62 -6.64 6.31
CA GLU A 256 27.47 -7.31 7.31
C GLU A 256 27.52 -6.53 8.64
N GLY A 257 26.82 -5.39 8.71
CA GLY A 257 26.80 -4.52 9.88
C GLY A 257 28.05 -3.64 10.00
N LYS A 258 28.90 -3.58 8.97
CA LYS A 258 30.08 -2.71 8.92
C LYS A 258 29.71 -1.33 8.40
N GLY A 259 30.46 -0.32 8.84
CA GLY A 259 30.25 1.08 8.50
C GLY A 259 30.29 1.98 9.73
N THR A 260 30.48 3.28 9.51
CA THR A 260 30.64 4.28 10.57
C THR A 260 29.32 4.82 11.12
N LEU A 261 28.20 4.50 10.46
CA LEU A 261 26.90 5.15 10.63
C LEU A 261 26.90 6.66 10.30
N GLU A 262 27.91 7.16 9.57
CA GLU A 262 27.87 8.53 9.06
C GLU A 262 26.63 8.76 8.18
N ARG A 263 26.07 9.97 8.26
CA ARG A 263 24.90 10.38 7.46
C ARG A 263 25.34 11.32 6.34
N ILE A 264 24.97 10.99 5.11
CA ILE A 264 25.35 11.77 3.92
C ILE A 264 24.08 12.16 3.17
N ARG A 265 23.96 13.44 2.81
CA ARG A 265 22.84 13.92 1.97
C ARG A 265 23.06 13.45 0.53
N LYS A 266 22.11 12.71 -0.02
CA LYS A 266 22.13 12.30 -1.44
C LYS A 266 21.66 13.45 -2.33
N ALA A 267 21.77 13.30 -3.65
CA ALA A 267 21.24 14.29 -4.59
C ALA A 267 19.73 14.53 -4.35
N SER A 268 18.97 13.46 -4.10
CA SER A 268 17.53 13.52 -3.80
C SER A 268 17.17 14.33 -2.55
N PHE A 269 18.09 14.49 -1.59
CA PHE A 269 17.87 15.36 -0.42
C PHE A 269 17.64 16.81 -0.83
N TYR A 270 18.51 17.33 -1.69
CA TYR A 270 18.43 18.72 -2.12
C TYR A 270 17.23 18.94 -3.04
N TRP A 271 16.97 17.98 -3.94
CA TRP A 271 15.78 17.99 -4.79
C TRP A 271 14.49 18.03 -3.96
N TYR A 272 14.33 17.15 -2.96
CA TYR A 272 13.11 17.10 -2.16
C TYR A 272 12.95 18.31 -1.23
N ARG A 273 14.06 18.88 -0.71
CA ARG A 273 14.05 20.17 -0.01
C ARG A 273 13.45 21.26 -0.90
N ASP A 274 13.90 21.36 -2.14
CA ASP A 274 13.46 22.40 -3.07
C ASP A 274 12.03 22.15 -3.53
N LEU A 275 11.62 20.89 -3.69
CA LEU A 275 10.24 20.49 -3.96
C LEU A 275 9.30 20.99 -2.85
N ILE A 276 9.62 20.73 -1.57
CA ILE A 276 8.84 21.19 -0.42
C ILE A 276 8.78 22.72 -0.38
N ALA A 277 9.92 23.39 -0.56
CA ALA A 277 10.00 24.85 -0.50
C ALA A 277 9.13 25.54 -1.57
N ASN A 278 8.90 24.86 -2.71
CA ASN A 278 8.07 25.34 -3.80
C ASN A 278 6.69 24.69 -3.84
N ASN A 279 6.27 23.98 -2.78
CA ASN A 279 4.99 23.29 -2.69
C ASN A 279 4.66 22.42 -3.92
N GLY A 280 5.67 21.76 -4.49
CA GLY A 280 5.49 20.89 -5.67
C GLY A 280 5.16 21.62 -6.99
N GLU A 281 5.49 22.90 -7.12
CA GLU A 281 5.34 23.63 -8.41
C GLU A 281 6.43 23.29 -9.42
N ASN A 282 7.67 23.08 -8.96
CA ASN A 282 8.81 22.69 -9.80
C ASN A 282 9.20 21.24 -9.51
N ILE A 283 8.66 20.30 -10.30
CA ILE A 283 8.90 18.85 -10.19
C ILE A 283 9.92 18.38 -11.21
#